data_AF-A0A7C1JED0-F1
#
_entry.id   AF-A0A7C1JED0-F1
#
_cell.length_a   1.000
_cell.length_b   1.000
_cell.length_c   1.000
_cell.angle_alpha   90.00
_cell.angle_beta   90.00
_cell.angle_gamma   90.00
#
_symmetry.space_group_name_H-M   'P 1'
#
loop_
_entity.id
_entity.type
_entity.pdbx_description
1 polymer ?
#
loop_
_entity_poly.entity_id
_entity_poly.type
_entity_poly.pdbx_seq_one_letter_code
_entity_poly.pdbx_strand_id
1 'polypeptide(L)'
;MPMAVERQRGGEIYLYGVTDLSTSFAFKLLSTKAIQPEVMVIGSSRALQFRREFFNRFDGRFYNASIPALNGQELEMFLSRIPAESFPRLVILSLDSLLYVTPIPFYTTADPNEFMSLNINDILSGHNRAMQRLFQGYVTLPDMLNPQENVYQAPVLGIRAVQVSSGFRPDGSLQRGDLVLDPSLALINDDVQQYDVALESDHMNEAEFVALDRALSIFAAHGTQVIGVLPPVSPRMYAHISSLQNNDNYLSVVPRLQSIFASHGYSLFDYSDPAQFGAQEIDFMDVLHPSELITLRMMAALTRAVPDTFGTFIDVDALESAQASARNTFEVFPYQGG
;
A
#
# COMPACT_ATOMS: atom_id res chain seq x y z
N MET A 1 -17.50 -2.99 -10.49
CA MET A 1 -16.16 -2.41 -10.79
C MET A 1 -16.26 -0.91 -11.05
N PRO A 2 -16.82 -0.40 -12.17
CA PRO A 2 -17.13 1.04 -12.31
C PRO A 2 -17.93 1.58 -11.13
N MET A 3 -18.95 0.81 -10.71
CA MET A 3 -19.77 1.12 -9.53
C MET A 3 -18.97 1.28 -8.22
N ALA A 4 -17.85 0.55 -8.01
CA ALA A 4 -17.07 0.68 -6.78
C ALA A 4 -16.31 2.02 -6.75
N VAL A 5 -15.68 2.37 -7.87
CA VAL A 5 -14.99 3.66 -8.05
C VAL A 5 -15.99 4.82 -7.98
N GLU A 6 -17.14 4.70 -8.63
CA GLU A 6 -18.20 5.73 -8.61
C GLU A 6 -18.77 5.94 -7.22
N ARG A 7 -19.06 4.87 -6.47
CA ARG A 7 -19.55 4.95 -5.09
C ARG A 7 -18.54 5.61 -4.16
N GLN A 8 -17.28 5.16 -4.18
CA GLN A 8 -16.23 5.76 -3.36
C GLN A 8 -15.97 7.22 -3.73
N ARG A 9 -16.00 7.57 -5.03
CA ARG A 9 -15.94 8.97 -5.49
C ARG A 9 -17.12 9.80 -5.00
N GLY A 10 -18.31 9.21 -4.95
CA GLY A 10 -19.52 9.83 -4.42
C GLY A 10 -19.50 10.06 -2.91
N GLY A 11 -18.42 9.66 -2.22
CA GLY A 11 -18.30 9.76 -0.77
C GLY A 11 -19.01 8.63 -0.03
N GLU A 12 -19.48 7.58 -0.74
CA GLU A 12 -20.03 6.42 -0.07
C GLU A 12 -18.93 5.69 0.69
N ILE A 13 -19.21 5.42 1.96
CA ILE A 13 -18.39 4.60 2.81
C ILE A 13 -18.58 3.15 2.32
N TYR A 14 -17.60 2.71 1.55
CA TYR A 14 -17.58 1.43 0.87
C TYR A 14 -16.22 0.74 0.92
N LEU A 15 -16.20 -0.54 1.35
CA LEU A 15 -14.99 -1.36 1.34
C LEU A 15 -14.93 -2.26 0.10
N TYR A 16 -13.85 -2.14 -0.68
CA TYR A 16 -13.65 -2.94 -1.90
C TYR A 16 -12.68 -4.11 -1.68
N GLY A 17 -13.22 -5.31 -1.50
CA GLY A 17 -12.47 -6.56 -1.28
C GLY A 17 -12.01 -7.20 -2.58
N VAL A 18 -10.75 -6.94 -2.96
CA VAL A 18 -10.11 -7.57 -4.13
C VAL A 18 -9.67 -9.01 -3.86
N THR A 19 -9.69 -9.84 -4.90
CA THR A 19 -9.24 -11.24 -4.84
C THR A 19 -7.90 -11.48 -5.51
N ASP A 20 -7.41 -10.57 -6.37
CA ASP A 20 -6.16 -10.72 -7.13
C ASP A 20 -5.46 -9.37 -7.44
N LEU A 21 -4.21 -9.47 -7.90
CA LEU A 21 -3.30 -8.35 -8.13
C LEU A 21 -3.68 -7.53 -9.37
N SER A 22 -4.03 -8.18 -10.48
CA SER A 22 -4.40 -7.50 -11.73
C SER A 22 -5.64 -6.63 -11.53
N THR A 23 -6.58 -7.10 -10.71
CA THR A 23 -7.74 -6.32 -10.28
C THR A 23 -7.38 -5.10 -9.45
N SER A 24 -6.35 -5.23 -8.61
CA SER A 24 -5.88 -4.12 -7.78
C SER A 24 -5.29 -3.00 -8.64
N PHE A 25 -4.42 -3.33 -9.62
CA PHE A 25 -3.81 -2.36 -10.54
C PHE A 25 -4.88 -1.48 -11.23
N ALA A 26 -5.83 -2.12 -11.91
CA ALA A 26 -6.80 -1.39 -12.71
C ALA A 26 -7.80 -0.61 -11.84
N PHE A 27 -8.21 -1.16 -10.69
CA PHE A 27 -9.01 -0.43 -9.71
C PHE A 27 -8.28 0.83 -9.20
N LYS A 28 -6.99 0.72 -8.83
CA LYS A 28 -6.20 1.88 -8.39
C LYS A 28 -6.03 2.92 -9.47
N LEU A 29 -5.72 2.50 -10.70
CA LEU A 29 -5.56 3.41 -11.82
C LEU A 29 -6.85 4.18 -12.11
N LEU A 30 -7.99 3.49 -12.19
CA LEU A 30 -9.29 4.12 -12.43
C LEU A 30 -9.68 5.07 -11.30
N SER A 31 -9.41 4.69 -10.05
CA SER A 31 -9.68 5.54 -8.89
C SER A 31 -8.79 6.79 -8.89
N THR A 32 -7.49 6.67 -9.20
CA THR A 32 -6.60 7.83 -9.34
C THR A 32 -7.09 8.78 -10.44
N LYS A 33 -7.54 8.26 -11.58
CA LYS A 33 -8.14 9.07 -12.66
C LYS A 33 -9.39 9.80 -12.20
N ALA A 34 -10.25 9.13 -11.45
CA ALA A 34 -11.53 9.66 -11.01
C ALA A 34 -11.40 10.67 -9.86
N ILE A 35 -10.47 10.44 -8.94
CA ILE A 35 -10.23 11.27 -7.74
C ILE A 35 -9.34 12.48 -8.09
N GLN A 36 -8.37 12.31 -8.99
CA GLN A 36 -7.38 13.33 -9.33
C GLN A 36 -6.71 13.88 -8.05
N PRO A 37 -5.98 13.03 -7.31
CA PRO A 37 -5.43 13.40 -6.01
C PRO A 37 -4.37 14.50 -6.15
N GLU A 38 -4.34 15.41 -5.19
CA GLU A 38 -3.28 16.40 -5.02
C GLU A 38 -2.10 15.85 -4.21
N VAL A 39 -2.38 14.91 -3.30
CA VAL A 39 -1.38 14.11 -2.58
C VAL A 39 -1.63 12.65 -2.85
N MET A 40 -0.62 11.93 -3.35
CA MET A 40 -0.72 10.50 -3.65
C MET A 40 0.33 9.71 -2.89
N VAL A 41 -0.05 8.55 -2.35
CA VAL A 41 0.91 7.53 -1.90
C VAL A 41 0.90 6.42 -2.93
N ILE A 42 2.07 5.97 -3.39
CA ILE A 42 2.19 4.84 -4.31
C ILE A 42 3.40 3.99 -3.94
N GLY A 43 3.27 2.67 -4.09
CA GLY A 43 4.27 1.69 -3.69
C GLY A 43 3.71 0.28 -3.68
N SER A 44 4.49 -0.66 -3.13
CA SER A 44 4.09 -2.07 -2.96
C SER A 44 3.08 -2.24 -1.81
N SER A 45 2.83 -3.49 -1.40
CA SER A 45 1.97 -3.82 -0.26
C SER A 45 2.39 -3.15 1.05
N ARG A 46 3.67 -2.79 1.18
CA ARG A 46 4.25 -2.12 2.36
C ARG A 46 3.71 -0.69 2.57
N ALA A 47 3.10 -0.09 1.54
CA ALA A 47 2.52 1.25 1.59
C ALA A 47 1.00 1.27 1.75
N LEU A 48 0.36 0.10 1.88
CA LEU A 48 -1.10 0.01 1.92
C LEU A 48 -1.72 0.58 3.20
N GLN A 49 -0.93 0.82 4.25
CA GLN A 49 -1.40 1.37 5.52
C GLN A 49 -1.32 2.90 5.61
N PHE A 50 -0.86 3.60 4.57
CA PHE A 50 -0.94 5.06 4.55
C PHE A 50 -2.39 5.52 4.42
N ARG A 51 -2.88 6.25 5.42
CA ARG A 51 -4.26 6.71 5.53
C ARG A 51 -4.41 8.19 5.17
N ARG A 52 -5.60 8.57 4.71
CA ARG A 52 -6.00 9.97 4.52
C ARG A 52 -5.86 10.78 5.80
N GLU A 53 -6.19 10.18 6.93
CA GLU A 53 -6.21 10.77 8.26
C GLU A 53 -4.81 11.20 8.73
N PHE A 54 -3.74 10.67 8.12
CA PHE A 54 -2.38 11.14 8.37
C PHE A 54 -2.18 12.59 7.90
N PHE A 55 -2.99 13.06 6.94
CA PHE A 55 -2.95 14.42 6.40
C PHE A 55 -4.06 15.28 7.06
N ASN A 56 -4.04 15.35 8.39
CA ASN A 56 -5.10 15.93 9.23
C ASN A 56 -5.27 17.46 9.16
N ARG A 57 -4.37 18.19 8.48
CA ARG A 57 -4.54 19.62 8.14
C ARG A 57 -4.84 19.85 6.65
N PHE A 58 -4.77 18.79 5.86
CA PHE A 58 -5.05 18.86 4.44
C PHE A 58 -6.55 18.72 4.19
N ASP A 59 -7.13 19.62 3.41
CA ASP A 59 -8.53 19.58 2.96
C ASP A 59 -8.68 19.16 1.49
N GLY A 60 -7.56 19.03 0.76
CA GLY A 60 -7.56 18.59 -0.62
C GLY A 60 -7.75 17.08 -0.79
N ARG A 61 -7.61 16.64 -2.05
CA ARG A 61 -7.85 15.25 -2.45
C ARG A 61 -6.58 14.43 -2.24
N PHE A 62 -6.71 13.35 -1.47
CA PHE A 62 -5.64 12.38 -1.26
C PHE A 62 -6.08 11.01 -1.75
N TYR A 63 -5.12 10.22 -2.24
CA TYR A 63 -5.37 8.83 -2.59
C TYR A 63 -4.13 7.96 -2.40
N ASN A 64 -4.31 6.81 -1.78
CA ASN A 64 -3.32 5.74 -1.72
C ASN A 64 -3.49 4.83 -2.95
N ALA A 65 -2.67 5.06 -3.97
CA ALA A 65 -2.62 4.31 -5.21
C ALA A 65 -1.74 3.05 -5.13
N SER A 66 -1.19 2.72 -3.96
CA SER A 66 -0.35 1.54 -3.78
C SER A 66 -1.10 0.25 -4.10
N ILE A 67 -0.39 -0.71 -4.70
CA ILE A 67 -0.91 -2.04 -5.02
C ILE A 67 0.02 -3.09 -4.46
N PRO A 68 -0.48 -4.29 -4.13
CA PRO A 68 0.41 -5.36 -3.71
C PRO A 68 1.37 -5.71 -4.85
N ALA A 69 2.65 -5.92 -4.50
CA ALA A 69 3.74 -6.25 -5.41
C ALA A 69 4.08 -5.22 -6.52
N LEU A 70 3.67 -3.95 -6.38
CA LEU A 70 4.05 -2.89 -7.33
C LEU A 70 5.57 -2.85 -7.55
N ASN A 71 6.00 -3.12 -8.78
CA ASN A 71 7.39 -2.92 -9.23
C ASN A 71 7.53 -1.66 -10.11
N GLY A 72 8.76 -1.34 -10.50
CA GLY A 72 9.10 -0.14 -11.26
C GLY A 72 8.51 -0.13 -12.66
N GLN A 73 8.39 -1.28 -13.33
CA GLN A 73 7.74 -1.37 -14.64
C GLN A 73 6.24 -1.10 -14.54
N GLU A 74 5.60 -1.63 -13.49
CA GLU A 74 4.19 -1.35 -13.21
C GLU A 74 3.98 0.11 -12.81
N LEU A 75 4.91 0.72 -12.07
CA LEU A 75 4.90 2.14 -11.77
C LEU A 75 4.97 2.98 -13.05
N GLU A 76 5.95 2.70 -13.94
CA GLU A 76 6.08 3.37 -15.23
C GLU A 76 4.79 3.23 -16.05
N MET A 77 4.22 2.01 -16.10
CA MET A 77 2.96 1.76 -16.77
C MET A 77 1.79 2.54 -16.15
N PHE A 78 1.71 2.60 -14.82
CA PHE A 78 0.69 3.35 -14.10
C PHE A 78 0.76 4.83 -14.47
N LEU A 79 1.96 5.42 -14.42
CA LEU A 79 2.20 6.83 -14.73
C LEU A 79 1.93 7.17 -16.19
N SER A 80 2.28 6.27 -17.13
CA SER A 80 1.98 6.47 -18.55
C SER A 80 0.48 6.51 -18.86
N ARG A 81 -0.36 6.01 -17.94
CA ARG A 81 -1.80 5.84 -18.13
C ARG A 81 -2.63 6.85 -17.36
N ILE A 82 -2.08 7.61 -16.41
CA ILE A 82 -2.81 8.72 -15.76
C ILE A 82 -2.79 9.96 -16.66
N PRO A 83 -3.90 10.69 -16.78
CA PRO A 83 -3.94 11.97 -17.49
C PRO A 83 -2.97 12.99 -16.88
N ALA A 84 -2.44 13.91 -17.68
CA ALA A 84 -1.49 14.92 -17.22
C ALA A 84 -2.09 15.79 -16.09
N GLU A 85 -3.38 16.10 -16.17
CA GLU A 85 -4.14 16.84 -15.16
C GLU A 85 -4.40 16.05 -13.86
N SER A 86 -4.18 14.73 -13.88
CA SER A 86 -4.31 13.85 -12.71
C SER A 86 -2.99 13.63 -11.98
N PHE A 87 -1.88 14.21 -12.44
CA PHE A 87 -0.62 14.16 -11.70
C PHE A 87 -0.72 14.96 -10.39
N PRO A 88 -0.40 14.35 -9.25
CA PRO A 88 -0.47 15.02 -7.95
C PRO A 88 0.63 16.07 -7.81
N ARG A 89 0.41 17.03 -6.90
CA ARG A 89 1.45 17.98 -6.48
C ARG A 89 2.53 17.29 -5.63
N LEU A 90 2.14 16.31 -4.83
CA LEU A 90 3.04 15.59 -3.92
C LEU A 90 2.82 14.08 -4.00
N VAL A 91 3.92 13.33 -4.12
CA VAL A 91 3.94 11.87 -4.07
C VAL A 91 4.83 11.42 -2.93
N ILE A 92 4.29 10.50 -2.11
CA ILE A 92 5.11 9.63 -1.27
C ILE A 92 5.30 8.32 -2.02
N LEU A 93 6.53 8.08 -2.48
CA LEU A 93 6.90 6.87 -3.21
C LEU A 93 7.54 5.89 -2.23
N SER A 94 6.79 4.87 -1.84
CA SER A 94 7.27 3.82 -0.96
C SER A 94 7.91 2.70 -1.76
N LEU A 95 9.19 2.45 -1.52
CA LEU A 95 10.00 1.45 -2.23
C LEU A 95 10.12 0.16 -1.42
N ASP A 96 10.34 -0.93 -2.13
CA ASP A 96 10.59 -2.25 -1.56
C ASP A 96 11.99 -2.71 -1.98
N SER A 97 12.93 -2.72 -1.04
CA SER A 97 14.34 -3.03 -1.29
C SER A 97 14.54 -4.44 -1.86
N LEU A 98 13.65 -5.39 -1.56
CA LEU A 98 13.74 -6.77 -2.04
C LEU A 98 13.58 -6.86 -3.57
N LEU A 99 12.83 -5.95 -4.19
CA LEU A 99 12.62 -5.92 -5.65
C LEU A 99 13.91 -5.62 -6.44
N TYR A 100 14.91 -5.02 -5.78
CA TYR A 100 16.18 -4.62 -6.38
C TYR A 100 17.25 -5.70 -6.32
N VAL A 101 17.01 -6.79 -5.59
CA VAL A 101 17.91 -7.96 -5.50
C VAL A 101 17.25 -9.26 -5.94
N THR A 102 15.92 -9.27 -6.06
CA THR A 102 15.16 -10.40 -6.57
C THR A 102 14.24 -9.97 -7.70
N PRO A 103 14.35 -10.56 -8.90
CA PRO A 103 13.36 -10.36 -9.94
C PRO A 103 12.07 -11.06 -9.51
N ILE A 104 11.09 -10.29 -9.01
CA ILE A 104 9.73 -10.81 -8.91
C ILE A 104 9.18 -10.88 -10.34
N PRO A 105 8.67 -12.04 -10.79
CA PRO A 105 8.11 -12.14 -12.13
C PRO A 105 7.01 -11.10 -12.29
N PHE A 106 7.05 -10.37 -13.41
CA PHE A 106 6.02 -9.43 -13.80
C PHE A 106 4.67 -10.15 -13.78
N TYR A 107 3.84 -9.87 -12.78
CA TYR A 107 2.46 -10.31 -12.83
C TYR A 107 1.83 -9.51 -13.96
N THR A 108 1.22 -10.21 -14.93
CA THR A 108 0.48 -9.59 -16.01
C THR A 108 -0.52 -8.59 -15.41
N THR A 109 -0.20 -7.30 -15.49
CA THR A 109 -1.13 -6.23 -15.15
C THR A 109 -2.24 -6.29 -16.18
N ALA A 110 -3.46 -6.57 -15.74
CA ALA A 110 -4.61 -6.56 -16.65
C ALA A 110 -4.66 -5.21 -17.36
N ASP A 111 -4.86 -5.22 -18.67
CA ASP A 111 -5.14 -3.98 -19.41
C ASP A 111 -6.37 -3.33 -18.76
N PRO A 112 -6.33 -2.05 -18.35
CA PRO A 112 -7.48 -1.33 -17.82
C PRO A 112 -8.71 -1.42 -18.73
N ASN A 113 -8.53 -1.57 -20.04
CA ASN A 113 -9.62 -1.79 -21.00
C ASN A 113 -10.19 -3.20 -20.90
N GLU A 114 -9.35 -4.22 -20.74
CA GLU A 114 -9.80 -5.60 -20.47
C GLU A 114 -10.51 -5.67 -19.10
N PHE A 115 -10.00 -4.94 -18.11
CA PHE A 115 -10.58 -4.85 -16.77
C PHE A 115 -11.92 -4.10 -16.73
N MET A 116 -12.10 -3.10 -17.58
CA MET A 116 -13.38 -2.40 -17.77
C MET A 116 -14.36 -3.22 -18.61
N SER A 117 -13.88 -4.21 -19.38
CA SER A 117 -14.72 -5.11 -20.16
C SER A 117 -15.25 -6.25 -19.27
N LEU A 118 -16.57 -6.42 -19.24
CA LEU A 118 -17.19 -7.56 -18.57
C LEU A 118 -17.05 -8.79 -19.47
N ASN A 119 -16.02 -9.61 -19.25
CA ASN A 119 -15.93 -10.92 -19.88
C ASN A 119 -16.89 -11.90 -19.18
N ILE A 120 -17.68 -12.64 -19.95
CA ILE A 120 -18.60 -13.65 -19.42
C ILE A 120 -17.86 -14.72 -18.59
N ASN A 121 -16.62 -15.05 -18.94
CA ASN A 121 -15.81 -16.01 -18.20
C ASN A 121 -15.40 -15.46 -16.82
N ASP A 122 -15.15 -14.15 -16.70
CA ASP A 122 -14.82 -13.51 -15.43
C ASP A 122 -16.05 -13.44 -14.52
N ILE A 123 -17.23 -13.15 -15.08
CA ILE A 123 -18.50 -13.20 -14.36
C ILE A 123 -18.77 -14.62 -13.85
N LEU A 124 -18.64 -15.64 -14.71
CA LEU A 124 -18.86 -17.03 -14.34
C LEU A 124 -17.85 -17.51 -13.30
N SER A 125 -16.58 -17.14 -13.44
CA SER A 125 -15.55 -17.53 -12.46
C SER A 125 -15.77 -16.85 -11.10
N GLY A 126 -16.14 -15.56 -11.09
CA GLY A 126 -16.51 -14.83 -9.88
C GLY A 126 -17.74 -15.42 -9.20
N HIS A 127 -18.77 -15.76 -9.98
CA HIS A 127 -19.98 -16.42 -9.48
C HIS A 127 -19.67 -17.81 -8.91
N ASN A 128 -18.89 -18.63 -9.60
CA ASN A 128 -18.48 -19.95 -9.12
C ASN A 128 -17.68 -19.86 -7.82
N ARG A 129 -16.75 -18.90 -7.69
CA ARG A 129 -16.02 -18.65 -6.45
C ARG A 129 -16.97 -18.25 -5.32
N ALA A 130 -17.94 -17.37 -5.58
CA ALA A 130 -18.92 -16.96 -4.58
C ALA A 130 -19.78 -18.15 -4.11
N MET A 131 -20.30 -18.96 -5.03
CA MET A 131 -21.07 -20.16 -4.72
C MET A 131 -20.24 -21.19 -3.96
N GLN A 132 -18.98 -21.42 -4.35
CA GLN A 132 -18.08 -22.33 -3.65
C GLN A 132 -17.89 -21.91 -2.19
N ARG A 133 -17.68 -20.61 -1.93
CA ARG A 133 -17.53 -20.08 -0.58
C ARG A 133 -18.82 -20.19 0.24
N LEU A 134 -19.98 -20.00 -0.37
CA LEU A 134 -21.29 -20.24 0.25
C LEU A 134 -21.45 -21.72 0.66
N PHE A 135 -21.15 -22.66 -0.26
CA PHE A 135 -21.22 -24.10 0.03
C PHE A 135 -20.22 -24.54 1.10
N GLN A 136 -19.05 -23.91 1.17
CA GLN A 136 -18.04 -24.15 2.19
C GLN A 136 -18.37 -23.50 3.55
N GLY A 137 -19.45 -22.71 3.63
CA GLY A 137 -19.85 -22.03 4.86
C GLY A 137 -18.96 -20.83 5.23
N TYR A 138 -18.13 -20.35 4.30
CA TYR A 138 -17.30 -19.16 4.53
C TYR A 138 -18.11 -17.85 4.43
N VAL A 139 -19.24 -17.87 3.73
CA VAL A 139 -20.23 -16.78 3.66
C VAL A 139 -21.63 -17.37 3.71
N THR A 140 -22.62 -16.60 4.15
CA THR A 140 -24.03 -16.99 4.20
C THR A 140 -24.85 -16.30 3.11
N LEU A 141 -26.08 -16.79 2.83
CA LEU A 141 -27.00 -16.12 1.90
C LEU A 141 -27.35 -14.68 2.31
N PRO A 142 -27.64 -14.38 3.60
CA PRO A 142 -27.77 -13.00 4.07
C PRO A 142 -26.56 -12.12 3.72
N ASP A 143 -25.34 -12.63 3.90
CA ASP A 143 -24.11 -11.89 3.59
C ASP A 143 -23.98 -11.56 2.10
N MET A 144 -24.58 -12.38 1.22
CA MET A 144 -24.59 -12.12 -0.23
C MET A 144 -25.69 -11.13 -0.65
N LEU A 145 -26.81 -11.09 0.08
CA LEU A 145 -27.95 -10.21 -0.23
C LEU A 145 -27.76 -8.79 0.32
N ASN A 146 -27.13 -8.66 1.49
CA ASN A 146 -26.80 -7.37 2.10
C ASN A 146 -25.34 -7.41 2.60
N PRO A 147 -24.35 -7.32 1.70
CA PRO A 147 -22.96 -7.48 2.05
C PRO A 147 -22.47 -6.33 2.93
N GLN A 148 -22.10 -6.66 4.16
CA GLN A 148 -21.49 -5.79 5.14
C GLN A 148 -20.21 -6.42 5.69
N GLU A 149 -19.29 -5.59 6.16
CA GLU A 149 -18.11 -6.04 6.89
C GLU A 149 -18.34 -6.01 8.41
N ASN A 150 -17.56 -6.80 9.15
CA ASN A 150 -17.80 -7.07 10.56
C ASN A 150 -17.17 -6.07 11.53
N VAL A 151 -16.28 -5.18 11.07
CA VAL A 151 -15.61 -4.17 11.89
C VAL A 151 -16.55 -2.99 12.18
N TYR A 152 -17.20 -2.43 11.15
CA TYR A 152 -18.07 -1.24 11.26
C TYR A 152 -19.46 -1.41 10.66
N GLN A 153 -19.80 -2.60 10.16
CA GLN A 153 -21.07 -2.85 9.45
C GLN A 153 -21.23 -1.99 8.18
N ALA A 154 -20.11 -1.55 7.58
CA ALA A 154 -20.13 -0.76 6.36
C ALA A 154 -20.51 -1.63 5.14
N PRO A 155 -21.20 -1.08 4.13
CA PRO A 155 -21.44 -1.79 2.88
C PRO A 155 -20.15 -2.17 2.17
N VAL A 156 -20.11 -3.36 1.55
CA VAL A 156 -18.90 -3.87 0.88
C VAL A 156 -19.13 -4.41 -0.53
N LEU A 157 -18.06 -4.47 -1.33
CA LEU A 157 -17.98 -5.34 -2.51
C LEU A 157 -16.95 -6.43 -2.25
N GLY A 158 -17.22 -7.60 -2.82
CA GLY A 158 -16.20 -8.62 -2.97
C GLY A 158 -16.12 -9.52 -1.75
N ILE A 159 -15.90 -10.80 -2.04
CA ILE A 159 -16.07 -11.86 -1.05
C ILE A 159 -15.06 -11.76 0.10
N ARG A 160 -13.87 -11.21 -0.16
CA ARG A 160 -12.86 -11.00 0.87
C ARG A 160 -13.31 -9.96 1.91
N ALA A 161 -13.96 -8.89 1.47
CA ALA A 161 -14.48 -7.87 2.38
C ALA A 161 -15.61 -8.43 3.24
N VAL A 162 -16.46 -9.29 2.68
CA VAL A 162 -17.51 -9.99 3.46
C VAL A 162 -16.90 -10.97 4.47
N GLN A 163 -15.96 -11.81 4.04
CA GLN A 163 -15.44 -12.90 4.87
C GLN A 163 -14.57 -12.43 6.03
N VAL A 164 -13.67 -11.49 5.76
CA VAL A 164 -12.62 -11.10 6.69
C VAL A 164 -12.52 -9.59 6.87
N SER A 165 -13.50 -8.82 6.36
CA SER A 165 -13.54 -7.37 6.53
C SER A 165 -12.30 -6.65 5.98
N SER A 166 -11.68 -7.22 4.95
CA SER A 166 -10.44 -6.70 4.34
C SER A 166 -10.67 -6.27 2.89
N GLY A 167 -10.19 -5.07 2.56
CA GLY A 167 -10.37 -4.43 1.25
C GLY A 167 -9.86 -2.99 1.21
N PHE A 168 -9.94 -2.34 0.06
CA PHE A 168 -9.56 -0.93 -0.09
C PHE A 168 -10.66 -0.01 0.42
N ARG A 169 -10.28 0.92 1.29
CA ARG A 169 -11.09 2.06 1.74
C ARG A 169 -11.24 3.10 0.60
N PRO A 170 -12.16 4.09 0.72
CA PRO A 170 -12.34 5.14 -0.28
C PRO A 170 -11.10 6.00 -0.54
N ASP A 171 -10.22 6.14 0.46
CA ASP A 171 -8.92 6.80 0.31
C ASP A 171 -7.87 5.90 -0.37
N GLY A 172 -8.25 4.69 -0.76
CA GLY A 172 -7.40 3.66 -1.36
C GLY A 172 -6.62 2.82 -0.34
N SER A 173 -6.52 3.21 0.92
CA SER A 173 -5.72 2.45 1.87
C SER A 173 -6.35 1.06 2.16
N LEU A 174 -5.54 0.06 2.52
CA LEU A 174 -6.05 -1.30 2.76
C LEU A 174 -6.48 -1.48 4.22
N GLN A 175 -7.73 -1.85 4.44
CA GLN A 175 -8.19 -2.38 5.72
C GLN A 175 -7.81 -3.87 5.84
N ARG A 176 -7.20 -4.24 6.97
CA ARG A 176 -6.93 -5.63 7.36
C ARG A 176 -7.89 -6.03 8.48
N GLY A 177 -9.17 -6.20 8.13
CA GLY A 177 -10.22 -6.52 9.09
C GLY A 177 -9.96 -7.80 9.87
N ASP A 178 -9.28 -8.78 9.25
CA ASP A 178 -8.77 -9.98 9.91
C ASP A 178 -7.89 -9.64 11.13
N LEU A 179 -6.95 -8.70 10.97
CA LEU A 179 -6.03 -8.29 12.04
C LEU A 179 -6.64 -7.24 12.98
N VAL A 180 -7.63 -6.48 12.52
CA VAL A 180 -8.38 -5.56 13.38
C VAL A 180 -9.26 -6.34 14.37
N LEU A 181 -9.93 -7.39 13.89
CA LEU A 181 -10.82 -8.25 14.69
C LEU A 181 -10.03 -9.21 15.57
N ASP A 182 -8.95 -9.78 15.05
CA ASP A 182 -8.08 -10.69 15.78
C ASP A 182 -6.58 -10.40 15.51
N PRO A 183 -5.98 -9.46 16.29
CA PRO A 183 -4.56 -9.13 16.18
C PRO A 183 -3.63 -10.32 16.43
N SER A 184 -4.10 -11.39 17.08
CA SER A 184 -3.27 -12.57 17.36
C SER A 184 -2.92 -13.36 16.10
N LEU A 185 -3.62 -13.11 14.99
CA LEU A 185 -3.33 -13.70 13.68
C LEU A 185 -2.07 -13.14 13.01
N ALA A 186 -1.54 -12.02 13.50
CA ALA A 186 -0.26 -11.49 13.05
C ALA A 186 0.87 -12.44 13.45
N LEU A 187 1.94 -12.50 12.64
CA LEU A 187 3.16 -13.27 12.95
C LEU A 187 3.03 -14.80 13.04
N ILE A 188 1.83 -15.38 12.87
CA ILE A 188 1.61 -16.82 13.07
C ILE A 188 2.44 -17.71 12.13
N ASN A 189 2.79 -17.23 10.92
CA ASN A 189 3.51 -18.03 9.91
C ASN A 189 4.69 -17.29 9.28
N ASP A 190 5.35 -16.42 10.04
CA ASP A 190 6.40 -15.57 9.46
C ASP A 190 7.80 -16.08 9.75
N ASP A 191 8.35 -16.76 8.75
CA ASP A 191 9.73 -17.21 8.70
C ASP A 191 10.59 -16.16 7.97
N VAL A 192 11.67 -15.72 8.59
CA VAL A 192 12.63 -14.79 7.96
C VAL A 192 13.51 -15.50 6.93
N GLN A 193 13.75 -16.81 7.08
CA GLN A 193 14.64 -17.58 6.20
C GLN A 193 14.09 -17.72 4.78
N GLN A 194 12.78 -17.54 4.58
CA GLN A 194 12.20 -17.54 3.23
C GLN A 194 12.77 -16.42 2.33
N TYR A 195 13.41 -15.41 2.92
CA TYR A 195 14.01 -14.29 2.20
C TYR A 195 15.52 -14.42 1.98
N ASP A 196 16.17 -15.49 2.47
CA ASP A 196 17.64 -15.64 2.40
C ASP A 196 18.14 -15.62 0.96
N VAL A 197 17.44 -16.31 0.05
CA VAL A 197 17.78 -16.33 -1.38
C VAL A 197 17.78 -14.93 -1.98
N ALA A 198 16.85 -14.08 -1.55
CA ALA A 198 16.75 -12.70 -2.02
C ALA A 198 17.84 -11.82 -1.41
N LEU A 199 18.01 -11.91 -0.08
CA LEU A 199 18.90 -11.08 0.70
C LEU A 199 20.38 -11.39 0.44
N GLU A 200 20.72 -12.65 0.17
CA GLU A 200 22.07 -13.11 -0.15
C GLU A 200 22.34 -13.20 -1.66
N SER A 201 21.44 -12.66 -2.49
CA SER A 201 21.58 -12.66 -3.94
C SER A 201 22.86 -11.94 -4.38
N ASP A 202 23.66 -12.60 -5.20
CA ASP A 202 24.83 -12.03 -5.89
C ASP A 202 24.43 -11.17 -7.11
N HIS A 203 23.12 -11.08 -7.42
CA HIS A 203 22.58 -10.33 -8.54
C HIS A 203 21.74 -9.12 -8.09
N MET A 204 21.96 -7.98 -8.76
CA MET A 204 21.05 -6.83 -8.68
C MET A 204 20.05 -6.85 -9.85
N ASN A 205 18.80 -6.48 -9.56
CA ASN A 205 17.77 -6.29 -10.56
C ASN A 205 17.92 -4.90 -11.22
N GLU A 206 18.85 -4.77 -12.15
CA GLU A 206 19.15 -3.54 -12.89
C GLU A 206 17.91 -2.93 -13.58
N ALA A 207 17.00 -3.77 -14.05
CA ALA A 207 15.77 -3.32 -14.71
C ALA A 207 14.89 -2.50 -13.77
N GLU A 208 14.86 -2.84 -12.48
CA GLU A 208 14.08 -2.12 -11.47
C GLU A 208 14.68 -0.73 -11.19
N PHE A 209 16.01 -0.61 -11.12
CA PHE A 209 16.68 0.69 -11.00
C PHE A 209 16.40 1.59 -12.20
N VAL A 210 16.46 1.05 -13.42
CA VAL A 210 16.17 1.79 -14.65
C VAL A 210 14.71 2.23 -14.70
N ALA A 211 13.77 1.35 -14.30
CA ALA A 211 12.35 1.68 -14.30
C ALA A 211 12.01 2.76 -13.26
N LEU A 212 12.63 2.72 -12.07
CA LEU A 212 12.51 3.79 -11.08
C LEU A 212 13.02 5.13 -11.61
N ASP A 213 14.21 5.17 -12.23
CA ASP A 213 14.78 6.40 -12.79
C ASP A 213 13.86 7.04 -13.85
N ARG A 214 13.22 6.21 -14.68
CA ARG A 214 12.20 6.67 -15.64
C ARG A 214 10.95 7.20 -14.94
N ALA A 215 10.45 6.51 -13.92
CA ALA A 215 9.29 6.95 -13.17
C ALA A 215 9.53 8.32 -12.51
N LEU A 216 10.71 8.53 -11.91
CA LEU A 216 11.10 9.82 -11.33
C LEU A 216 11.21 10.92 -12.38
N SER A 217 11.73 10.59 -13.58
CA SER A 217 11.76 11.50 -14.73
C SER A 217 10.34 11.94 -15.14
N ILE A 218 9.37 11.02 -15.15
CA ILE A 218 7.97 11.32 -15.47
C ILE A 218 7.36 12.25 -14.43
N PHE A 219 7.60 12.01 -13.14
CA PHE A 219 7.16 12.92 -12.07
C PHE A 219 7.77 14.32 -12.21
N ALA A 220 9.08 14.40 -12.49
CA ALA A 220 9.77 15.67 -12.68
C ALA A 220 9.21 16.46 -13.88
N ALA A 221 8.91 15.77 -14.99
CA ALA A 221 8.32 16.39 -16.18
C ALA A 221 6.93 17.00 -15.92
N HIS A 222 6.20 16.50 -14.92
CA HIS A 222 4.89 17.02 -14.51
C HIS A 222 4.96 17.97 -13.30
N GLY A 223 6.16 18.31 -12.81
CA GLY A 223 6.33 19.18 -11.66
C GLY A 223 5.81 18.59 -10.34
N THR A 224 5.71 17.26 -10.25
CA THR A 224 5.31 16.55 -9.04
C THR A 224 6.48 16.52 -8.06
N GLN A 225 6.29 16.99 -6.82
CA GLN A 225 7.26 16.77 -5.75
C GLN A 225 7.22 15.31 -5.33
N VAL A 226 8.35 14.62 -5.30
CA VAL A 226 8.45 13.23 -4.82
C VAL A 226 9.27 13.18 -3.54
N ILE A 227 8.79 12.38 -2.58
CA ILE A 227 9.53 11.95 -1.40
C ILE A 227 9.55 10.43 -1.39
N GLY A 228 10.75 9.87 -1.46
CA GLY A 228 10.98 8.43 -1.36
C GLY A 228 11.00 7.97 0.09
N VAL A 229 10.46 6.79 0.35
CA VAL A 229 10.53 6.13 1.65
C VAL A 229 10.83 4.64 1.47
N LEU A 230 11.77 4.10 2.23
CA LEU A 230 11.90 2.66 2.47
C LEU A 230 11.19 2.35 3.79
N PRO A 231 10.05 1.63 3.78
CA PRO A 231 9.31 1.31 5.01
C PRO A 231 10.11 0.41 5.95
N PRO A 232 9.75 0.34 7.24
CA PRO A 232 10.34 -0.63 8.17
C PRO A 232 10.08 -2.07 7.80
N VAL A 233 10.98 -2.93 8.23
CA VAL A 233 10.72 -4.36 8.44
C VAL A 233 10.59 -4.65 9.95
N SER A 234 10.07 -5.81 10.31
CA SER A 234 10.00 -6.23 11.73
C SER A 234 11.39 -6.24 12.40
N PRO A 235 11.49 -6.01 13.73
CA PRO A 235 12.76 -6.11 14.45
C PRO A 235 13.52 -7.42 14.17
N ARG A 236 12.82 -8.55 14.07
CA ARG A 236 13.38 -9.86 13.76
C ARG A 236 13.94 -9.92 12.34
N MET A 237 13.23 -9.38 11.35
CA MET A 237 13.74 -9.29 9.98
C MET A 237 14.95 -8.37 9.88
N TYR A 238 14.91 -7.23 10.56
CA TYR A 238 16.03 -6.29 10.59
C TYR A 238 17.28 -6.93 11.21
N ALA A 239 17.12 -7.62 12.34
CA ALA A 239 18.19 -8.37 13.00
C ALA A 239 18.71 -9.50 12.10
N HIS A 240 17.81 -10.19 11.39
CA HIS A 240 18.18 -11.24 10.44
C HIS A 240 19.04 -10.70 9.30
N ILE A 241 18.57 -9.64 8.60
CA ILE A 241 19.35 -8.93 7.57
C ILE A 241 20.72 -8.54 8.10
N SER A 242 20.79 -7.97 9.31
CA SER A 242 22.04 -7.52 9.92
C SER A 242 23.00 -8.67 10.28
N SER A 243 22.50 -9.90 10.37
CA SER A 243 23.29 -11.09 10.73
C SER A 243 23.84 -11.85 9.51
N LEU A 244 23.28 -11.61 8.32
CA LEU A 244 23.73 -12.26 7.08
C LEU A 244 25.14 -11.78 6.71
N GLN A 245 25.99 -12.72 6.29
CA GLN A 245 27.36 -12.41 5.88
C GLN A 245 27.48 -12.07 4.39
N ASN A 246 26.51 -12.51 3.58
CA ASN A 246 26.58 -12.44 2.12
C ASN A 246 25.54 -11.49 1.51
N ASN A 247 25.20 -10.38 2.19
CA ASN A 247 24.14 -9.46 1.77
C ASN A 247 24.64 -8.10 1.26
N ASP A 248 25.93 -7.99 0.89
CA ASP A 248 26.55 -6.74 0.43
C ASP A 248 25.76 -6.05 -0.70
N ASN A 249 25.26 -6.83 -1.66
CA ASN A 249 24.42 -6.30 -2.73
C ASN A 249 23.12 -5.70 -2.21
N TYR A 250 22.42 -6.38 -1.30
CA TYR A 250 21.22 -5.85 -0.65
C TYR A 250 21.54 -4.56 0.12
N LEU A 251 22.63 -4.52 0.88
CA LEU A 251 23.07 -3.32 1.59
C LEU A 251 23.43 -2.15 0.65
N SER A 252 23.88 -2.46 -0.57
CA SER A 252 24.18 -1.44 -1.60
C SER A 252 22.94 -0.84 -2.29
N VAL A 253 21.76 -1.46 -2.12
CA VAL A 253 20.50 -0.96 -2.70
C VAL A 253 20.19 0.45 -2.19
N VAL A 254 20.26 0.67 -0.88
CA VAL A 254 19.86 1.97 -0.28
C VAL A 254 20.72 3.13 -0.78
N PRO A 255 22.07 3.08 -0.73
CA PRO A 255 22.91 4.15 -1.29
C PRO A 255 22.64 4.41 -2.78
N ARG A 256 22.36 3.36 -3.55
CA ARG A 256 22.07 3.48 -4.97
C ARG A 256 20.73 4.16 -5.24
N LEU A 257 19.68 3.79 -4.49
CA LEU A 257 18.39 4.47 -4.57
C LEU A 257 18.50 5.94 -4.16
N GLN A 258 19.25 6.25 -3.11
CA GLN A 258 19.49 7.63 -2.68
C GLN A 258 20.16 8.46 -3.78
N SER A 259 21.15 7.89 -4.48
CA SER A 259 21.81 8.53 -5.62
C SER A 259 20.85 8.84 -6.77
N ILE A 260 19.95 7.89 -7.09
CA ILE A 260 18.91 8.08 -8.12
C ILE A 260 17.91 9.17 -7.69
N PHE A 261 17.44 9.18 -6.45
CA PHE A 261 16.54 10.25 -6.00
C PHE A 261 17.22 11.63 -6.06
N ALA A 262 18.49 11.71 -5.64
CA ALA A 262 19.25 12.95 -5.64
C ALA A 262 19.48 13.49 -7.06
N SER A 263 19.67 12.64 -8.07
CA SER A 263 19.84 13.09 -9.46
C SER A 263 18.60 13.78 -10.03
N HIS A 264 17.41 13.47 -9.50
CA HIS A 264 16.14 14.12 -9.83
C HIS A 264 15.74 15.26 -8.88
N GLY A 265 16.61 15.61 -7.92
CA GLY A 265 16.32 16.65 -6.93
C GLY A 265 15.31 16.23 -5.85
N TYR A 266 15.09 14.94 -5.66
CA TYR A 266 14.21 14.39 -4.63
C TYR A 266 15.01 13.82 -3.45
N SER A 267 14.32 13.57 -2.34
CA SER A 267 14.89 12.94 -1.14
C SER A 267 14.34 11.54 -0.94
N LEU A 268 15.18 10.63 -0.44
CA LEU A 268 14.79 9.28 -0.03
C LEU A 268 15.15 9.07 1.44
N PHE A 269 14.17 8.66 2.24
CA PHE A 269 14.34 8.36 3.66
C PHE A 269 14.35 6.86 3.89
N ASP A 270 15.39 6.37 4.55
CA ASP A 270 15.49 4.96 4.93
C ASP A 270 14.97 4.74 6.35
N TYR A 271 13.78 4.15 6.43
CA TYR A 271 13.12 3.76 7.68
C TYR A 271 13.07 2.25 7.86
N SER A 272 13.96 1.51 7.19
CA SER A 272 14.04 0.05 7.28
C SER A 272 14.30 -0.44 8.72
N ASP A 273 15.00 0.35 9.52
CA ASP A 273 15.26 0.07 10.94
C ASP A 273 14.03 0.42 11.82
N PRO A 274 13.34 -0.57 12.40
CA PRO A 274 12.17 -0.35 13.24
C PRO A 274 12.48 0.38 14.56
N ALA A 275 13.74 0.40 15.00
CA ALA A 275 14.14 1.09 16.24
C ALA A 275 14.02 2.61 16.14
N GLN A 276 14.04 3.18 14.91
CA GLN A 276 13.94 4.63 14.69
C GLN A 276 12.64 5.26 15.23
N PHE A 277 11.59 4.46 15.42
CA PHE A 277 10.28 4.89 15.96
C PHE A 277 9.73 3.91 17.01
N GLY A 278 10.62 3.12 17.63
CA GLY A 278 10.28 2.21 18.73
C GLY A 278 9.23 1.16 18.35
N ALA A 279 9.28 0.64 17.12
CA ALA A 279 8.39 -0.43 16.69
C ALA A 279 8.78 -1.76 17.33
N GLN A 280 7.77 -2.56 17.68
CA GLN A 280 7.91 -3.89 18.26
C GLN A 280 7.40 -4.95 17.28
N GLU A 281 7.69 -6.24 17.52
CA GLU A 281 7.19 -7.34 16.67
C GLU A 281 5.66 -7.28 16.49
N ILE A 282 4.93 -7.04 17.58
CA ILE A 282 3.45 -6.98 17.56
C ILE A 282 2.90 -5.90 16.62
N ASP A 283 3.72 -4.91 16.26
CA ASP A 283 3.34 -3.82 15.37
C ASP A 283 3.46 -4.16 13.88
N PHE A 284 3.70 -5.42 13.55
CA PHE A 284 3.79 -5.89 12.18
C PHE A 284 2.77 -6.98 11.91
N MET A 285 2.24 -6.99 10.68
CA MET A 285 1.35 -8.05 10.20
C MET A 285 2.12 -9.34 9.97
N ASP A 286 3.31 -9.15 9.41
CA ASP A 286 4.31 -10.17 9.13
C ASP A 286 5.73 -9.56 9.19
N VAL A 287 6.76 -10.33 8.86
CA VAL A 287 8.14 -9.84 8.95
C VAL A 287 8.46 -8.62 8.06
N LEU A 288 7.60 -8.32 7.06
CA LEU A 288 7.76 -7.21 6.12
C LEU A 288 6.76 -6.07 6.31
N HIS A 289 5.51 -6.34 6.67
CA HIS A 289 4.42 -5.38 6.54
C HIS A 289 4.12 -4.65 7.85
N PRO A 290 4.38 -3.33 7.94
CA PRO A 290 4.06 -2.55 9.14
C PRO A 290 2.55 -2.39 9.33
N SER A 291 2.15 -2.24 10.59
CA SER A 291 0.78 -1.86 10.94
C SER A 291 0.48 -0.39 10.60
N GLU A 292 -0.78 -0.01 10.81
CA GLU A 292 -1.22 1.39 10.69
C GLU A 292 -0.50 2.30 11.68
N LEU A 293 -0.31 1.84 12.92
CA LEU A 293 0.39 2.60 13.96
C LEU A 293 1.83 2.91 13.59
N ILE A 294 2.56 1.93 13.06
CA ILE A 294 3.96 2.16 12.67
C ILE A 294 4.07 3.00 11.42
N THR A 295 3.13 2.85 10.49
CA THR A 295 3.06 3.74 9.33
C THR A 295 2.79 5.19 9.76
N LEU A 296 1.94 5.41 10.77
CA LEU A 296 1.71 6.72 11.37
C LEU A 296 2.99 7.29 12.01
N ARG A 297 3.69 6.50 12.83
CA ARG A 297 4.94 6.95 13.48
C ARG A 297 6.04 7.27 12.47
N MET A 298 6.16 6.46 11.42
CA MET A 298 7.04 6.74 10.29
C MET A 298 6.65 8.07 9.60
N MET A 299 5.36 8.34 9.42
CA MET A 299 4.91 9.63 8.87
C MET A 299 5.18 10.81 9.79
N ALA A 300 5.08 10.64 11.11
CA ALA A 300 5.48 11.66 12.06
C ALA A 300 6.99 11.97 11.97
N ALA A 301 7.83 10.92 11.88
CA ALA A 301 9.27 11.07 11.68
C ALA A 301 9.59 11.77 10.34
N LEU A 302 8.95 11.34 9.26
CA LEU A 302 9.11 11.95 7.94
C LEU A 302 8.69 13.43 7.93
N THR A 303 7.57 13.76 8.57
CA THR A 303 7.09 15.15 8.67
C THR A 303 8.08 16.04 9.40
N ARG A 304 8.72 15.52 10.47
CA ARG A 304 9.78 16.24 11.20
C ARG A 304 11.05 16.43 10.37
N ALA A 305 11.37 15.48 9.48
CA ALA A 305 12.53 15.55 8.63
C ALA A 305 12.37 16.57 7.48
N VAL A 306 11.14 16.79 7.00
CA VAL A 306 10.82 17.73 5.91
C VAL A 306 9.60 18.61 6.26
N PRO A 307 9.71 19.47 7.29
CA PRO A 307 8.59 20.27 7.79
C PRO A 307 8.06 21.27 6.76
N ASP A 308 8.91 21.77 5.85
CA ASP A 308 8.50 22.68 4.78
C ASP A 308 7.56 22.01 3.78
N THR A 309 7.73 20.70 3.56
CA THR A 309 6.86 19.94 2.66
C THR A 309 5.57 19.53 3.35
N PHE A 310 5.63 18.96 4.56
CA PHE A 310 4.46 18.35 5.21
C PHE A 310 3.77 19.22 6.27
N GLY A 311 4.40 20.25 6.82
CA GLY A 311 3.89 21.02 7.97
C GLY A 311 2.57 21.76 7.71
N THR A 312 2.24 22.01 6.44
CA THR A 312 0.94 22.58 6.03
C THR A 312 -0.16 21.51 5.89
N PHE A 313 0.22 20.24 5.76
CA PHE A 313 -0.69 19.11 5.57
C PHE A 313 -0.90 18.28 6.85
N ILE A 314 0.07 18.31 7.75
CA ILE A 314 0.18 17.40 8.89
C ILE A 314 0.42 18.18 10.17
N ASP A 315 -0.45 17.97 11.14
CA ASP A 315 -0.25 18.27 12.55
C ASP A 315 0.34 17.03 13.25
N VAL A 316 1.65 17.02 13.44
CA VAL A 316 2.36 15.86 14.03
C VAL A 316 1.90 15.60 15.46
N ASP A 317 1.69 16.64 16.26
CA ASP A 317 1.29 16.49 17.66
C ASP A 317 -0.12 15.89 17.77
N ALA A 318 -1.04 16.31 16.89
CA ALA A 318 -2.37 15.72 16.82
C ALA A 318 -2.34 14.28 16.31
N LEU A 319 -1.48 13.94 15.34
CA LEU A 319 -1.32 12.55 14.88
C LEU A 319 -0.79 11.64 15.99
N GLU A 320 0.21 12.09 16.74
CA GLU A 320 0.79 11.30 17.83
C GLU A 320 -0.21 11.13 18.98
N SER A 321 -1.04 12.14 19.24
CA SER A 321 -2.13 12.04 20.21
C SER A 321 -3.20 11.02 19.81
N ALA A 322 -3.45 10.83 18.50
CA ALA A 322 -4.42 9.84 18.01
C ALA A 322 -4.04 8.39 18.37
N GLN A 323 -2.74 8.10 18.53
CA GLN A 323 -2.26 6.77 18.93
C GLN A 323 -2.82 6.32 20.28
N ALA A 324 -3.08 7.25 21.20
CA ALA A 324 -3.60 6.93 22.54
C ALA A 324 -5.05 6.41 22.52
N SER A 325 -5.77 6.63 21.42
CA SER A 325 -7.15 6.18 21.22
C SER A 325 -7.25 4.98 20.29
N ALA A 326 -6.11 4.44 19.81
CA ALA A 326 -6.08 3.29 18.92
C ALA A 326 -6.66 2.05 19.62
N ARG A 327 -7.50 1.30 18.90
CA ARG A 327 -8.04 0.02 19.41
C ARG A 327 -6.93 -1.02 19.53
N ASN A 328 -6.06 -1.06 18.52
CA ASN A 328 -4.85 -1.85 18.45
C ASN A 328 -3.92 -1.24 17.37
N THR A 329 -2.75 -1.84 17.17
CA THR A 329 -1.75 -1.34 16.20
C THR A 329 -2.26 -1.29 14.74
N PHE A 330 -3.26 -2.11 14.39
CA PHE A 330 -3.85 -2.18 13.05
C PHE A 330 -5.04 -1.24 12.84
N GLU A 331 -5.50 -0.56 13.89
CA GLU A 331 -6.63 0.39 13.83
C GLU A 331 -6.35 1.59 14.76
N VAL A 332 -5.76 2.64 14.18
CA VAL A 332 -5.58 3.95 14.86
C VAL A 332 -6.70 4.90 14.46
N PHE A 333 -7.04 4.91 13.17
CA PHE A 333 -8.10 5.70 12.57
C PHE A 333 -9.24 4.77 12.12
N PRO A 334 -10.31 4.70 12.93
CA PRO A 334 -11.49 3.93 12.58
C PRO A 334 -12.05 4.40 11.25
N TYR A 335 -12.39 3.44 10.39
CA TYR A 335 -13.15 3.74 9.21
C TYR A 335 -14.61 4.02 9.62
N GLN A 336 -14.94 5.28 9.85
CA GLN A 336 -16.28 5.64 10.29
C GLN A 336 -17.25 5.55 9.12
N GLY A 337 -18.03 4.46 9.10
CA GLY A 337 -19.33 4.37 8.46
C GLY A 337 -20.34 5.24 9.19
N GLY A 338 -20.83 6.30 8.54
CA GLY A 338 -22.02 7.01 8.96
C GLY A 338 -23.27 6.22 8.56
#